data_AF-A0A962DYW0-F1
#
_entry.id   AF-A0A962DYW0-F1
#
_cell.length_a   1.000
_cell.length_b   1.000
_cell.length_c   1.000
_cell.angle_alpha   90.00
_cell.angle_beta   90.00
_cell.angle_gamma   90.00
#
_symmetry.space_group_name_H-M   'P 1'
#
loop_
_entity.id
_entity.type
_entity.pdbx_description
1 polymer ?
#
loop_
_entity_poly.entity_id
_entity_poly.type
_entity_poly.pdbx_seq_one_letter_code
_entity_poly.pdbx_strand_id
1 'polypeptide(L)' 'MKQSNWLWLVLAVALGSGFHAGQSYADQPVMHQALETLQAAERQLERATPDKGGHRVKALKHVRSAIREVERGIAYDRRH' A
#
# COMPACT_ATOMS: atom_id res chain seq x y z
N MET A 1 37.46 51.09 4.07
CA MET A 1 37.14 50.22 2.91
C MET A 1 37.05 48.79 3.42
N LYS A 2 36.03 48.06 2.95
CA LYS A 2 35.59 46.73 3.40
C LYS A 2 36.68 45.67 3.22
N GLN A 3 36.82 44.76 4.19
CA GLN A 3 37.12 43.37 3.90
C GLN A 3 36.13 42.48 4.66
N SER A 4 35.48 41.63 3.87
CA SER A 4 34.28 40.87 4.19
C SER A 4 34.66 39.54 4.84
N ASN A 5 34.12 39.26 6.03
CA ASN A 5 34.24 37.97 6.74
C ASN A 5 33.40 36.87 6.03
N TRP A 6 33.82 36.48 4.82
CA TRP A 6 33.19 35.38 4.07
C TRP A 6 33.96 34.05 4.21
N LEU A 7 34.78 33.87 5.24
CA LEU A 7 35.55 32.62 5.43
C LEU A 7 34.97 31.66 6.47
N TRP A 8 33.86 31.97 7.13
CA TRP A 8 33.19 31.04 8.06
C TRP A 8 31.97 30.31 7.48
N LEU A 9 31.60 30.55 6.22
CA LEU A 9 30.55 29.79 5.53
C LEU A 9 31.02 28.42 5.00
N VAL A 10 32.07 27.84 5.58
CA VAL A 10 32.51 26.47 5.27
C VAL A 10 32.26 25.50 6.44
N LEU A 11 31.83 25.98 7.61
CA LEU A 11 31.60 25.12 8.79
C LEU A 11 30.15 24.66 9.00
N ALA A 12 29.33 24.56 7.95
CA ALA A 12 27.91 24.20 8.09
C ALA A 12 27.44 23.09 7.13
N VAL A 13 28.35 22.23 6.62
CA VAL A 13 27.99 21.16 5.67
C VAL A 13 28.44 19.75 6.12
N ALA A 14 28.95 19.59 7.34
CA ALA A 14 29.52 18.31 7.82
C ALA A 14 28.67 17.56 8.86
N LEU A 15 27.34 17.55 8.72
CA LEU A 15 26.44 16.60 9.38
C LEU A 15 25.32 16.27 8.35
N GLY A 16 25.61 15.56 7.27
CA GLY A 16 26.21 14.23 7.33
C GLY A 16 25.17 13.22 7.77
N SER A 17 24.15 13.00 6.93
CA SER A 17 23.52 11.70 6.72
C SER A 17 23.14 10.90 7.97
N GLY A 18 22.19 11.38 8.77
CA GLY A 18 21.66 10.62 9.88
C GLY A 18 20.14 10.46 9.75
N PHE A 19 19.69 9.22 9.53
CA PHE A 19 18.30 8.78 9.69
C PHE A 19 17.28 9.14 8.60
N HIS A 20 17.42 8.51 7.43
CA HIS A 20 16.23 7.90 6.80
C HIS A 20 16.06 6.47 7.34
N ALA A 21 15.98 6.32 8.66
CA ALA A 21 15.64 5.03 9.26
C ALA A 21 14.12 4.98 9.37
N GLY A 22 13.51 4.09 8.59
CA GLY A 22 12.09 3.78 8.70
C GLY A 22 11.29 3.90 7.41
N GLN A 23 11.82 3.47 6.26
CA GLN A 23 10.93 2.78 5.33
C GLN A 23 10.61 1.42 5.97
N SER A 24 9.70 1.48 6.94
CA SER A 24 9.08 0.29 7.49
C SER A 24 8.42 -0.41 6.32
N TYR A 25 8.89 -1.62 6.01
CA TYR A 25 8.21 -2.61 5.17
C TYR A 25 6.79 -2.96 5.65
N ALA A 26 6.25 -2.25 6.65
CA ALA A 26 5.02 -2.54 7.37
C ALA A 26 3.80 -1.73 6.91
N ASP A 27 3.96 -0.80 5.96
CA ASP A 27 2.81 -0.14 5.33
C ASP A 27 2.55 -0.85 4.01
N GLN A 28 1.59 -1.79 4.00
CA GLN A 28 1.04 -2.37 2.77
C GLN A 28 -0.26 -1.65 2.37
N PRO A 29 -0.28 -0.32 2.11
CA PRO A 29 -1.51 0.37 1.78
C PRO A 29 -2.16 -0.23 0.53
N VAL A 30 -1.36 -0.75 -0.42
CA VAL A 30 -1.85 -1.31 -1.68
C VAL A 30 -2.59 -2.65 -1.48
N MET A 31 -2.09 -3.57 -0.65
CA MET A 31 -2.77 -4.86 -0.40
C MET A 31 -4.05 -4.65 0.41
N HIS A 32 -4.03 -3.74 1.38
CA HIS A 32 -5.21 -3.32 2.12
C HIS A 32 -6.25 -2.65 1.21
N GLN A 33 -5.83 -1.75 0.32
CA GLN A 33 -6.70 -1.12 -0.67
C GLN A 33 -7.27 -2.15 -1.67
N ALA A 34 -6.48 -3.13 -2.08
CA ALA A 34 -6.93 -4.22 -2.93
C ALA A 34 -8.02 -5.05 -2.23
N LEU A 35 -7.84 -5.36 -0.95
CA LEU A 35 -8.84 -6.06 -0.14
C LEU A 35 -10.16 -5.28 -0.07
N GLU A 36 -10.11 -3.98 0.24
CA GLU A 36 -11.29 -3.11 0.29
C GLU A 36 -12.02 -3.07 -1.06
N THR A 37 -11.26 -2.95 -2.15
CA THR A 37 -11.80 -2.93 -3.52
C THR A 37 -12.49 -4.26 -3.85
N LEU A 38 -11.88 -5.39 -3.50
CA LEU A 38 -12.46 -6.71 -3.73
C LEU A 38 -13.73 -6.93 -2.90
N GLN A 39 -13.76 -6.51 -1.64
CA GLN A 39 -14.95 -6.58 -0.80
C GLN A 39 -16.08 -5.69 -1.35
N ALA A 40 -15.75 -4.51 -1.90
CA ALA A 40 -16.73 -3.67 -2.58
C ALA A 40 -17.30 -4.38 -3.82
N ALA A 41 -16.45 -5.01 -4.63
CA ALA A 41 -16.87 -5.78 -5.79
C ALA A 41 -17.75 -6.98 -5.40
N GLU A 42 -17.42 -7.68 -4.31
CA GLU A 42 -18.26 -8.77 -3.76
C GLU A 42 -19.67 -8.26 -3.44
N ARG A 43 -19.78 -7.18 -2.64
CA ARG A 43 -21.08 -6.59 -2.28
C ARG A 43 -21.89 -6.17 -3.50
N GLN A 44 -21.22 -5.65 -4.54
CA GLN A 44 -21.88 -5.29 -5.80
C GLN A 44 -22.42 -6.53 -6.54
N LEU A 45 -21.65 -7.62 -6.59
CA LEU A 45 -22.05 -8.88 -7.23
C LEU A 45 -23.15 -9.63 -6.46
N GLU A 46 -23.17 -9.52 -5.13
CA GLU A 46 -24.25 -10.07 -4.29
C GLU A 46 -25.58 -9.37 -4.54
N ARG A 47 -25.53 -8.04 -4.72
CA ARG A 47 -26.72 -7.22 -5.01
C ARG A 47 -27.17 -7.26 -6.47
N ALA A 48 -26.31 -7.72 -7.37
CA ALA A 48 -26.64 -7.77 -8.79
C ALA A 48 -27.72 -8.83 -9.09
N THR A 49 -28.83 -8.39 -9.69
CA THR A 49 -29.83 -9.25 -10.33
C THR A 49 -29.71 -9.16 -11.85
N PRO A 50 -30.16 -10.15 -12.66
CA PRO A 50 -30.11 -11.61 -12.51
C PRO A 50 -28.70 -12.19 -12.73
N ASP A 51 -28.51 -13.51 -12.62
CA ASP A 51 -27.21 -14.23 -12.73
C ASP A 51 -26.49 -14.09 -14.10
N LYS A 52 -27.07 -13.36 -15.06
CA LYS A 52 -26.54 -13.09 -16.41
C LYS A 52 -25.90 -14.34 -17.04
N GLY A 53 -26.62 -15.47 -17.07
CA GLY A 53 -26.10 -16.73 -17.63
C GLY A 53 -25.07 -17.47 -16.77
N GLY A 54 -25.09 -17.28 -15.44
CA GLY A 54 -24.14 -17.91 -14.51
C GLY A 54 -22.87 -17.10 -14.27
N HIS A 55 -22.70 -15.97 -14.98
CA HIS A 55 -21.49 -15.16 -14.88
C HIS A 55 -21.38 -14.46 -13.53
N ARG A 56 -22.49 -14.05 -12.92
CA ARG A 56 -22.48 -13.40 -11.59
C ARG A 56 -21.96 -14.36 -10.52
N VAL A 57 -22.48 -15.59 -10.48
CA VAL A 57 -22.01 -16.62 -9.53
C VAL A 57 -20.52 -16.96 -9.76
N LYS A 58 -20.09 -17.09 -11.03
CA LYS A 58 -18.67 -17.31 -11.35
C LYS A 58 -17.79 -16.15 -10.88
N ALA A 59 -18.18 -14.91 -11.15
CA ALA A 59 -17.46 -13.73 -10.70
C ALA A 59 -17.35 -13.68 -9.17
N LEU A 60 -18.44 -13.96 -8.45
CA LEU A 60 -18.45 -14.02 -6.98
C LEU A 60 -17.44 -15.05 -6.46
N LYS A 61 -17.38 -16.24 -7.08
CA LYS A 61 -16.39 -17.27 -6.73
C LYS A 61 -14.96 -16.77 -6.90
N HIS A 62 -14.66 -16.10 -8.01
CA HIS A 62 -13.32 -15.57 -8.28
C HIS A 62 -12.95 -14.44 -7.31
N VAL A 63 -13.86 -13.50 -7.05
CA VAL A 63 -13.64 -12.40 -6.10
C VAL A 63 -13.37 -12.94 -4.69
N ARG A 64 -14.18 -13.88 -4.21
CA ARG A 64 -13.95 -14.51 -2.90
C ARG A 64 -12.62 -15.24 -2.81
N SER A 65 -12.18 -15.88 -3.89
CA SER A 65 -10.84 -16.49 -3.94
C SER A 65 -9.73 -15.45 -3.87
N ALA A 66 -9.85 -14.35 -4.62
CA ALA A 66 -8.87 -13.27 -4.57
C ALA A 66 -8.78 -12.62 -3.17
N ILE A 67 -9.92 -12.39 -2.50
CA ILE A 67 -9.97 -11.89 -1.12
C ILE A 67 -9.11 -12.77 -0.20
N ARG A 68 -9.30 -14.09 -0.25
CA ARG A 68 -8.53 -15.03 0.59
C ARG A 68 -7.02 -14.98 0.32
N GLU A 69 -6.61 -14.85 -0.94
CA GLU A 69 -5.17 -14.74 -1.26
C GLU A 69 -4.58 -13.41 -0.76
N VAL A 70 -5.32 -12.30 -0.89
CA VAL A 70 -4.88 -10.99 -0.38
C VAL A 70 -4.77 -11.02 1.14
N GLU A 71 -5.74 -11.59 1.84
CA GLU A 71 -5.68 -11.79 3.29
C GLU A 71 -4.46 -12.63 3.71
N ARG A 72 -4.14 -13.69 2.96
CA ARG A 72 -2.94 -14.49 3.21
C ARG A 72 -1.66 -13.71 2.95
N GLY A 73 -1.61 -12.90 1.89
CA GLY A 73 -0.46 -12.04 1.60
C GLY A 73 -0.21 -11.02 2.70
N ILE A 74 -1.26 -10.35 3.17
CA ILE A 74 -1.20 -9.43 4.32
C ILE A 74 -0.75 -10.18 5.58
N ALA A 75 -1.26 -11.40 5.82
CA ALA A 75 -0.88 -12.19 7.00
C ALA A 75 0.55 -12.73 6.95
N TYR A 76 1.06 -13.04 5.75
CA TYR A 76 2.43 -13.52 5.53
C TYR A 76 3.44 -12.43 5.90
N ASP A 77 3.21 -11.22 5.40
CA ASP A 77 4.04 -10.03 5.64
C ASP A 77 4.06 -9.62 7.12
N ARG A 78 2.94 -9.75 7.84
CA ARG A 78 2.92 -9.54 9.29
C ARG A 78 3.80 -10.52 10.09
N ARG A 79 4.21 -11.64 9.49
CA ARG A 79 4.94 -12.73 10.15
C ARG A 79 6.39 -12.90 9.68
N HIS A 80 6.80 -12.28 8.58
CA HIS A 80 8.12 -12.45 7.94
C HIS A 80 8.68 -11.10 7.49
#